data_AF-A0A818UKW5-F1
#
_entry.id   AF-A0A818UKW5-F1
#
_cell.length_a   1.000
_cell.length_b   1.000
_cell.length_c   1.000
_cell.angle_alpha   90.00
_cell.angle_beta   90.00
_cell.angle_gamma   90.00
#
_symmetry.space_group_name_H-M   'P 1'
#
loop_
_entity.id
_entity.type
_entity.pdbx_description
1 polymer ?
#
loop_
_entity_poly.entity_id
_entity_poly.type
_entity_poly.pdbx_seq_one_letter_code
_entity_poly.pdbx_strand_id
1 'polypeptide(L)'
;MAPTTECLDASQPVMMMRGSAVEGINHYRSWPKYRHGYDFPFDGCEQWNDRRRVEPNDESYFERTDYARMDQEIEDEVLRFIGRLGGKEPVQKE
;
A
#
# COMPACT_ATOMS: atom_id res chain seq x y z
N MET A 1 -1.43 17.68 -0.21
CA MET A 1 -1.90 17.46 1.18
C MET A 1 -1.66 16.00 1.49
N ALA A 2 -0.86 15.67 2.50
CA ALA A 2 -0.68 14.27 2.91
C ALA A 2 -2.01 13.78 3.50
N PRO A 3 -2.51 12.58 3.14
CA PRO A 3 -3.69 12.04 3.78
C PRO A 3 -3.37 11.77 5.26
N THR A 4 -4.12 12.37 6.18
CA THR A 4 -4.10 12.02 7.59
C THR A 4 -5.04 10.84 7.77
N THR A 5 -4.49 9.64 7.90
CA THR A 5 -5.28 8.48 8.35
C THR A 5 -5.44 8.60 9.86
N GLU A 6 -6.66 8.88 10.30
CA GLU A 6 -6.99 9.06 11.72
C GLU A 6 -7.97 7.96 12.14
N CYS A 7 -7.68 7.27 13.23
CA CYS A 7 -8.60 6.30 13.81
C CYS A 7 -9.77 7.07 14.44
N LEU A 8 -10.96 6.99 13.84
CA LEU A 8 -12.14 7.76 14.25
C LEU A 8 -12.65 7.36 15.65
N ASP A 9 -12.26 6.19 16.13
CA ASP A 9 -12.61 5.68 17.45
C ASP A 9 -11.44 4.89 18.04
N ALA A 10 -10.84 5.42 19.12
CA ALA A 10 -9.73 4.76 19.83
C ALA A 10 -10.17 3.49 20.57
N SER A 11 -11.48 3.30 20.78
CA SER A 11 -12.06 2.12 21.43
C SER A 11 -12.39 1.01 20.42
N GLN A 12 -12.43 1.31 19.12
CA GLN A 12 -12.50 0.27 18.11
C GLN A 12 -11.13 -0.39 18.00
N PRO A 13 -11.02 -1.70 18.32
CA PRO A 13 -9.79 -2.41 18.03
C PRO A 13 -9.67 -2.51 16.51
N VAL A 14 -8.80 -1.70 15.92
CA VAL A 14 -8.26 -1.99 14.59
C VAL A 14 -7.46 -3.27 14.77
N MET A 15 -8.12 -4.42 14.55
CA MET A 15 -7.53 -5.72 14.83
C MET A 15 -6.49 -6.02 13.76
N MET A 16 -5.27 -5.52 13.97
CA MET A 16 -4.11 -5.98 13.24
C MET A 16 -3.78 -7.39 13.71
N MET A 17 -4.36 -8.38 13.02
CA MET A 17 -4.10 -9.79 13.26
C MET A 17 -2.62 -10.09 12.97
N ARG A 18 -1.82 -10.17 14.04
CA ARG A 18 -0.44 -10.67 13.96
C ARG A 18 -0.48 -12.19 14.00
N GLY A 19 -0.72 -12.81 12.85
CA GLY A 19 -0.52 -14.25 12.68
C GLY A 19 0.94 -14.58 12.36
N SER A 20 1.33 -15.82 12.60
CA SER A 20 2.42 -16.43 11.82
C SER A 20 1.79 -17.12 10.62
N ALA A 21 2.50 -17.15 9.49
CA ALA A 21 2.07 -17.96 8.36
C ALA A 21 2.03 -19.43 8.82
N VAL A 22 0.93 -20.13 8.54
CA VAL A 22 0.81 -21.57 8.79
C VAL A 22 1.10 -22.26 7.47
N GLU A 23 2.08 -23.16 7.50
CA GLU A 23 2.49 -23.94 6.33
C GLU A 23 1.28 -24.64 5.70
N GLY A 24 1.11 -24.48 4.38
CA GLY A 24 -0.02 -25.06 3.64
C GLY A 24 -1.35 -24.31 3.75
N ILE A 25 -1.47 -23.27 4.58
CA ILE A 25 -2.70 -22.46 4.71
C ILE A 25 -2.52 -21.09 4.08
N ASN A 26 -1.47 -20.36 4.48
CA ASN A 26 -1.24 -19.00 4.01
C ASN A 26 0.25 -18.67 3.90
N HIS A 27 0.56 -17.69 3.07
CA HIS A 27 1.87 -17.09 2.94
C HIS A 27 1.74 -15.57 3.06
N TYR A 28 2.71 -14.92 3.69
CA TYR A 28 2.79 -13.47 3.70
C TYR A 28 3.53 -12.99 2.47
N ARG A 29 3.03 -11.91 1.88
CA ARG A 29 3.73 -11.19 0.82
C ARG A 29 4.99 -10.51 1.37
N SER A 30 5.88 -10.15 0.46
CA SER A 30 7.00 -9.27 0.79
C SER A 30 6.55 -7.98 1.47
N TRP A 31 7.39 -7.48 2.37
CA TRP A 31 7.20 -6.15 2.93
C TRP A 31 7.45 -5.09 1.85
N PRO A 32 6.67 -4.00 1.84
CA PRO A 32 6.83 -2.94 0.85
C PRO A 32 8.21 -2.29 0.98
N LYS A 33 8.75 -1.84 -0.14
CA LYS A 33 10.00 -1.06 -0.18
C LYS A 33 9.74 0.36 0.30
N TYR A 34 10.62 0.90 1.13
CA TYR A 34 10.65 2.32 1.47
C TYR A 34 11.35 3.10 0.35
N ARG A 35 10.70 4.14 -0.16
CA ARG A 35 11.15 4.99 -1.26
C ARG A 35 11.46 6.38 -0.71
N HIS A 36 12.75 6.69 -0.60
CA HIS A 36 13.21 7.97 -0.08
C HIS A 36 12.67 9.14 -0.92
N GLY A 37 12.07 10.12 -0.25
CA GLY A 37 11.48 11.32 -0.89
C GLY A 37 10.11 11.11 -1.54
N TYR A 38 9.59 9.87 -1.55
CA TYR A 38 8.24 9.55 -2.00
C TYR A 38 7.37 9.11 -0.82
N ASP A 39 7.84 8.13 -0.03
CA ASP A 39 7.12 7.64 1.12
C ASP A 39 7.33 8.54 2.35
N PHE A 40 6.34 8.60 3.23
CA PHE A 40 6.42 9.37 4.47
C PHE A 40 7.57 8.85 5.35
N PRO A 41 8.49 9.72 5.83
CA PRO A 41 9.62 9.30 6.65
C PRO A 41 9.15 8.80 8.04
N PHE A 42 9.83 7.79 8.56
CA PHE A 42 9.57 7.23 9.89
C PHE A 42 10.87 6.74 10.53
N ASP A 43 10.85 6.53 11.84
CA ASP A 43 12.04 6.08 12.58
C ASP A 43 12.53 4.72 12.07
N GLY A 44 13.76 4.71 11.54
CA GLY A 44 14.39 3.52 10.97
C GLY A 44 14.11 3.30 9.47
N CYS A 45 13.51 4.27 8.77
CA CYS A 45 13.23 4.15 7.33
C CYS A 45 14.50 3.95 6.48
N GLU A 46 15.64 4.51 6.89
CA GLU A 46 16.95 4.32 6.23
C GLU A 46 17.39 2.85 6.17
N GLN A 47 17.04 2.07 7.19
CA GLN A 47 17.43 0.65 7.33
C GLN A 47 16.29 -0.29 6.92
N TRP A 48 15.13 0.25 6.55
CA TRP A 48 13.93 -0.53 6.30
C TRP A 48 14.13 -1.52 5.15
N ASN A 49 14.71 -1.05 4.05
CA ASN A 49 14.89 -1.87 2.85
C ASN A 49 15.85 -3.04 3.06
N ASP A 50 16.81 -2.91 3.97
CA ASP A 50 17.75 -3.97 4.31
C ASP A 50 17.13 -5.00 5.26
N ARG A 51 16.15 -4.57 6.07
CA ARG A 51 15.47 -5.40 7.08
C ARG A 51 14.16 -5.99 6.59
N ARG A 52 13.70 -5.61 5.39
CA ARG A 52 12.41 -6.01 4.87
C ARG A 52 12.39 -7.51 4.60
N ARG A 53 11.27 -8.17 4.91
CA ARG A 53 11.02 -9.54 4.47
C ARG A 53 10.78 -9.53 2.96
N VAL A 54 11.48 -10.40 2.24
CA VAL A 54 11.31 -10.59 0.80
C VAL A 54 10.97 -12.03 0.52
N GLU A 55 9.82 -12.24 -0.12
CA GLU A 55 9.49 -13.49 -0.78
C GLU A 55 10.08 -13.49 -2.19
N PRO A 56 10.81 -14.55 -2.61
CA PRO A 56 11.54 -14.56 -3.89
C PRO A 56 10.67 -14.25 -5.12
N ASN A 57 9.41 -14.66 -5.11
CA ASN A 57 8.48 -14.46 -6.23
C ASN A 57 7.92 -13.03 -6.32
N ASP A 58 8.06 -12.25 -5.25
CA ASP A 58 7.50 -10.90 -5.19
C ASP A 58 8.53 -9.83 -5.58
N GLU A 59 9.82 -10.18 -5.71
CA GLU A 59 10.89 -9.19 -5.91
C GLU A 59 10.71 -8.37 -7.20
N SER A 60 10.24 -9.01 -8.26
CA SER A 60 9.95 -8.37 -9.54
C SER A 60 8.86 -7.29 -9.45
N TYR A 61 7.95 -7.37 -8.47
CA TYR A 61 6.93 -6.34 -8.24
C TYR A 61 7.52 -5.04 -7.69
N PHE A 62 8.76 -5.05 -7.18
CA PHE A 62 9.44 -3.88 -6.62
C PHE A 62 10.49 -3.25 -7.54
N GLU A 63 10.68 -3.80 -8.75
CA GLU A 63 11.68 -3.30 -9.71
C GLU A 63 11.30 -1.96 -10.32
N ARG A 64 9.99 -1.65 -10.37
CA ARG A 64 9.51 -0.39 -10.94
C ARG A 64 9.97 0.81 -10.11
N THR A 65 10.47 1.83 -10.80
CA THR A 65 10.90 3.10 -10.22
C THR A 65 10.10 4.29 -10.76
N ASP A 66 9.16 4.06 -11.67
CA ASP A 66 8.31 5.06 -12.31
C ASP A 66 7.06 5.38 -11.46
N TYR A 67 7.28 5.75 -10.20
CA TYR A 67 6.21 5.85 -9.19
C TYR A 67 5.04 6.75 -9.60
N ALA A 68 5.29 7.91 -10.22
CA ALA A 68 4.23 8.78 -10.68
C ALA A 68 3.31 8.12 -11.73
N ARG A 69 3.86 7.25 -12.58
CA ARG A 69 3.07 6.49 -13.55
C ARG A 69 2.30 5.36 -12.88
N MET A 70 2.91 4.69 -11.90
CA MET A 70 2.22 3.68 -11.11
C MET A 70 1.01 4.27 -10.37
N ASP A 71 1.15 5.47 -9.82
CA ASP A 71 0.06 6.15 -9.12
C ASP A 71 -1.11 6.44 -10.06
N GLN A 72 -0.82 6.92 -11.27
CA GLN A 72 -1.84 7.15 -12.30
C GLN A 72 -2.53 5.84 -12.69
N GLU A 73 -1.79 4.75 -12.89
CA GLU A 73 -2.34 3.44 -13.24
C GLU A 73 -3.26 2.90 -12.13
N ILE A 74 -2.88 3.09 -10.86
CA ILE A 74 -3.69 2.72 -9.70
C ILE A 74 -4.96 3.56 -9.64
N GLU A 75 -4.85 4.88 -9.81
CA GLU A 75 -6.01 5.78 -9.81
C GLU A 75 -7.01 5.41 -10.92
N ASP A 76 -6.53 5.20 -12.14
CA ASP A 76 -7.34 4.79 -13.28
C ASP A 76 -8.05 3.45 -13.02
N GLU A 77 -7.37 2.49 -12.42
CA GLU A 77 -7.93 1.18 -12.09
C GLU A 77 -9.00 1.29 -10.99
N VAL A 78 -8.74 2.06 -9.95
CA VAL A 78 -9.69 2.31 -8.85
C VAL A 78 -10.94 3.02 -9.36
N LEU A 79 -10.79 4.07 -10.18
CA LEU A 79 -11.92 4.79 -10.77
C LEU A 79 -12.74 3.88 -11.67
N ARG A 80 -12.09 3.05 -12.49
CA ARG A 80 -12.77 2.05 -13.33
C ARG A 80 -13.53 1.03 -12.48
N PHE A 81 -12.95 0.58 -11.37
CA PHE A 81 -13.62 -0.34 -10.45
C PHE A 81 -14.85 0.28 -9.79
N ILE A 82 -14.73 1.52 -9.30
CA ILE A 82 -15.85 2.28 -8.73
C ILE A 82 -16.97 2.46 -9.77
N GLY A 83 -16.62 2.81 -11.01
CA GLY A 83 -17.58 2.93 -12.10
C GLY A 83 -18.33 1.63 -12.38
N ARG A 84 -17.64 0.47 -12.35
CA ARG A 84 -18.27 -0.85 -12.50
C ARG A 84 -19.24 -1.20 -11.36
N LEU A 85 -18.99 -0.68 -10.16
CA LEU A 85 -19.89 -0.84 -9.02
C LEU A 85 -21.09 0.13 -9.04
N GLY A 86 -21.18 1.01 -10.04
CA GLY A 86 -22.22 2.04 -10.13
C GLY A 86 -21.96 3.27 -9.25
N GLY A 87 -20.72 3.48 -8.80
CA GLY A 87 -20.32 4.70 -8.12
C GLY A 87 -20.39 5.90 -9.06
N LYS A 88 -20.79 7.07 -8.52
CA LYS A 88 -20.77 8.32 -9.28
C LYS A 88 -19.31 8.78 -9.43
N GLU A 89 -18.89 9.02 -10.67
CA GLU A 89 -17.57 9.61 -10.92
C GLU A 89 -17.47 11.00 -10.25
N PRO A 90 -16.29 11.38 -9.75
CA PRO A 90 -16.09 12.71 -9.19
C PRO A 90 -16.33 13.76 -10.28
N VAL A 91 -17.28 14.66 -10.02
CA VAL A 91 -17.56 15.80 -10.90
C VAL A 91 -16.32 16.67 -10.94
N GLN A 92 -15.70 16.79 -12.12
CA GLN A 92 -14.63 17.76 -12.36
C GLN A 92 -15.22 19.17 -12.15
N LYS A 93 -14.70 19.90 -11.15
CA LYS A 93 -15.00 21.32 -10.99
C LYS A 93 -14.06 22.10 -11.89
N GLU A 94 -14.65 22.82 -12.85
CA GLU A 94 -13.99 23.82 -13.70
C GLU A 94 -13.37 24.97 -12.87
#